data_AF-T1GZ15-F1
#
_entry.id   AF-T1GZ15-F1
#
_cell.length_a   1.000
_cell.length_b   1.000
_cell.length_c   1.000
_cell.angle_alpha   90.00
_cell.angle_beta   90.00
_cell.angle_gamma   90.00
#
_symmetry.space_group_name_H-M   'P 1'
#
loop_
_entity.id
_entity.type
_entity.pdbx_description
1 polymer ?
#
loop_
_entity_poly.entity_id
_entity_poly.type
_entity_poly.pdbx_seq_one_letter_code
_entity_poly.pdbx_strand_id
1 'polypeptide(L)'
;MVKEEEFLFPFNGFQFTVSIILVYLLFVLKIGKIYMKNRSPYKLKKFIVAYNIFQIAACLLVIKAIWSDEKAPPSRYFSQCQVAEYMNKWSYLYKFNVGIYLLKCSEMLETIIFVLRKKWRQVSFLHVFHHCATLTLAFLAGYCGH
;
A
#
# COMPACT_ATOMS: atom_id res chain seq x y z
N MET A 1 -7.31 -4.70 24.76
CA MET A 1 -6.55 -3.82 23.84
C MET A 1 -5.32 -4.50 23.23
N VAL A 2 -4.61 -5.39 23.93
CA VAL A 2 -3.45 -6.15 23.38
C VAL A 2 -3.78 -7.03 22.16
N LYS A 3 -5.01 -7.59 22.08
CA LYS A 3 -5.41 -8.52 21.00
C LYS A 3 -5.55 -7.91 19.60
N GLU A 4 -5.80 -6.60 19.47
CA GLU A 4 -5.89 -5.96 18.14
C GLU A 4 -4.50 -5.72 17.52
N GLU A 5 -3.50 -5.43 18.36
CA GLU A 5 -2.12 -5.17 17.91
C GLU A 5 -1.43 -6.46 17.45
N GLU A 6 -1.72 -7.61 18.09
CA GLU A 6 -1.28 -8.92 17.60
C GLU A 6 -1.94 -9.34 16.27
N PHE A 7 -3.16 -8.86 15.98
CA PHE A 7 -3.88 -9.23 14.75
C PHE A 7 -3.43 -8.43 13.52
N LEU A 8 -2.89 -7.22 13.71
CA LEU A 8 -2.31 -6.40 12.63
C LEU A 8 -0.83 -6.70 12.37
N PHE A 9 -0.12 -7.24 13.36
CA PHE A 9 1.27 -7.70 13.28
C PHE A 9 1.59 -8.73 12.16
N PRO A 10 0.74 -9.70 11.80
CA PRO A 10 1.06 -10.64 10.73
C PRO A 10 1.02 -9.99 9.34
N PHE A 11 0.32 -8.86 9.17
CA PHE A 11 0.13 -8.22 7.87
C PHE A 11 1.20 -7.18 7.52
N ASN A 12 2.08 -6.81 8.44
CA ASN A 12 3.18 -5.87 8.21
C ASN A 12 4.55 -6.49 8.54
N GLY A 13 4.68 -7.82 8.50
CA GLY A 13 5.96 -8.51 8.68
C GLY A 13 6.91 -8.33 7.48
N PHE A 14 8.22 -8.36 7.71
CA PHE A 14 9.22 -8.33 6.63
C PHE A 14 8.98 -9.46 5.60
N GLN A 15 8.83 -10.68 6.11
CA GLN A 15 8.57 -11.87 5.29
C GLN A 15 7.27 -11.75 4.49
N PHE A 16 6.23 -11.18 5.10
CA PHE A 16 4.94 -10.96 4.45
C PHE A 16 5.05 -9.93 3.32
N THR A 17 5.73 -8.81 3.56
CA THR A 17 5.94 -7.75 2.56
C THR A 17 6.75 -8.26 1.37
N VAL A 18 7.83 -8.99 1.61
CA VAL A 18 8.62 -9.64 0.55
C VAL A 18 7.75 -10.63 -0.24
N SER A 19 6.93 -11.43 0.45
CA SER A 19 6.03 -12.38 -0.20
C SER A 19 5.00 -11.69 -1.09
N ILE A 20 4.38 -10.59 -0.64
CA ILE A 20 3.46 -9.78 -1.45
C ILE A 20 4.16 -9.27 -2.71
N ILE A 21 5.34 -8.67 -2.57
CA ILE A 21 6.10 -8.11 -3.70
C ILE A 21 6.47 -9.21 -4.70
N LEU A 22 6.93 -10.37 -4.23
CA LEU A 22 7.28 -11.50 -5.08
C LEU A 22 6.07 -12.03 -5.85
N VAL A 23 4.94 -12.28 -5.17
CA VAL A 23 3.69 -12.73 -5.80
C VAL A 23 3.21 -11.73 -6.83
N TYR A 24 3.24 -10.44 -6.48
CA TYR A 24 2.89 -9.35 -7.37
C TYR A 24 3.76 -9.33 -8.64
N LEU A 25 5.09 -9.37 -8.51
CA LEU A 25 6.00 -9.37 -9.64
C LEU A 25 5.81 -10.62 -10.51
N LEU A 26 5.67 -11.79 -9.90
CA LEU A 26 5.39 -13.04 -10.61
C LEU A 26 4.09 -12.93 -11.42
N PHE A 27 3.04 -12.36 -10.84
CA PHE A 27 1.78 -12.15 -11.53
C PHE A 27 1.91 -11.15 -12.67
N VAL A 28 2.40 -9.93 -12.41
CA VAL A 28 2.41 -8.83 -13.37
C VAL A 28 3.39 -9.08 -14.52
N LEU A 29 4.54 -9.69 -14.25
CA LEU A 29 5.58 -9.91 -15.25
C LEU A 29 5.42 -11.22 -16.03
N LYS A 30 4.89 -12.28 -15.41
CA LYS A 30 4.82 -13.61 -16.03
C LYS A 30 3.39 -14.16 -16.07
N ILE A 31 2.82 -14.55 -14.92
CA ILE A 31 1.61 -15.39 -14.85
C ILE A 31 0.43 -14.69 -15.51
N GLY A 32 0.17 -13.43 -15.17
CA GLY A 32 -0.94 -12.65 -15.71
C GLY A 32 -0.82 -12.40 -17.21
N LYS A 33 0.40 -12.20 -17.73
CA LYS A 33 0.64 -12.05 -19.19
C LYS A 33 0.34 -13.35 -19.94
N ILE A 34 0.80 -14.48 -19.42
CA ILE A 34 0.55 -15.81 -20.00
C ILE A 34 -0.95 -16.12 -19.95
N TYR A 35 -1.57 -15.93 -18.79
CA TYR A 35 -3.01 -16.16 -18.57
C TYR A 35 -3.89 -15.34 -19.54
N MET A 36 -3.52 -14.08 -19.78
CA MET A 36 -4.26 -13.20 -20.69
C MET A 36 -3.94 -13.41 -22.16
N LYS A 37 -2.88 -14.16 -22.54
CA LYS A 37 -2.43 -14.30 -23.94
C LYS A 37 -3.60 -14.64 -24.89
N ASN A 38 -4.36 -15.69 -24.56
CA ASN A 38 -5.45 -16.23 -25.38
C ASN A 38 -6.85 -15.75 -24.94
N ARG A 39 -6.94 -14.74 -24.07
CA ARG A 39 -8.23 -14.22 -23.55
C ARG A 39 -8.51 -12.81 -24.07
N SER A 40 -9.77 -12.47 -24.23
CA SER A 40 -10.17 -11.08 -24.50
C SER A 40 -9.97 -10.21 -23.24
N PRO A 41 -9.73 -8.89 -23.38
CA PRO A 41 -9.56 -8.01 -22.23
C PRO A 41 -10.85 -7.89 -21.42
N TYR A 42 -10.76 -8.00 -20.09
CA TYR A 42 -11.93 -7.92 -19.23
C TYR A 42 -12.56 -6.53 -19.21
N LYS A 43 -13.91 -6.48 -19.24
CA LYS A 43 -14.70 -5.23 -19.17
C LYS A 43 -14.95 -4.81 -17.72
N LEU A 44 -13.92 -4.35 -17.02
CA LEU A 44 -13.96 -4.02 -15.58
C LEU A 44 -14.36 -2.55 -15.29
N LYS A 45 -15.13 -1.88 -16.16
CA LYS A 45 -15.39 -0.43 -16.05
C LYS A 45 -16.01 -0.03 -14.71
N LYS A 46 -17.09 -0.72 -14.29
CA LYS A 46 -17.78 -0.43 -13.01
C LYS A 46 -16.87 -0.66 -11.80
N PHE A 47 -16.10 -1.75 -11.84
CA PHE A 47 -15.13 -2.07 -10.80
C PHE A 47 -14.06 -0.99 -10.65
N ILE A 48 -13.50 -0.50 -11.76
CA ILE A 48 -12.50 0.57 -11.74
C ILE A 48 -13.05 1.86 -11.15
N VAL A 49 -14.29 2.23 -11.51
CA VAL A 49 -14.91 3.44 -10.96
C VAL A 49 -15.07 3.32 -9.44
N ALA A 50 -15.61 2.20 -8.96
CA ALA A 50 -15.75 1.95 -7.52
C ALA A 50 -14.40 1.93 -6.79
N TYR A 51 -13.41 1.25 -7.37
CA TYR A 51 -12.05 1.18 -6.87
C TYR A 51 -11.39 2.56 -6.77
N ASN A 52 -11.51 3.39 -7.82
CA ASN A 52 -10.94 4.74 -7.81
C ASN A 52 -11.61 5.63 -6.77
N ILE A 53 -12.93 5.53 -6.59
CA ILE A 53 -13.66 6.28 -5.54
C ILE A 53 -13.16 5.85 -4.16
N PHE A 54 -13.01 4.53 -3.94
CA PHE A 54 -12.43 4.00 -2.71
C PHE A 54 -11.02 4.56 -2.46
N GLN A 55 -10.14 4.55 -3.47
CA GLN A 55 -8.79 5.09 -3.37
C GLN A 55 -8.80 6.58 -3.02
N ILE A 56 -9.64 7.38 -3.68
CA ILE A 56 -9.78 8.81 -3.40
C ILE A 56 -10.21 9.03 -1.94
N ALA A 57 -11.22 8.28 -1.47
CA ALA A 57 -11.70 8.39 -0.09
C ALA A 57 -10.60 8.01 0.92
N ALA A 58 -9.88 6.90 0.69
CA ALA A 58 -8.79 6.47 1.56
C ALA A 58 -7.65 7.50 1.60
N CYS A 59 -7.25 8.05 0.45
CA CYS A 59 -6.27 9.13 0.37
C CYS A 59 -6.72 10.38 1.12
N LEU A 60 -7.99 10.77 1.03
CA LEU A 60 -8.52 11.92 1.77
C LEU A 60 -8.49 11.69 3.29
N LEU A 61 -8.75 10.47 3.76
CA LEU A 61 -8.62 10.13 5.19
C LEU A 61 -7.18 10.26 5.68
N VAL A 62 -6.21 9.80 4.87
CA VAL A 62 -4.78 9.95 5.17
C VAL A 62 -4.38 11.42 5.22
N ILE A 63 -4.77 12.20 4.21
CA ILE A 63 -4.48 13.65 4.17
C ILE A 63 -5.09 14.33 5.39
N LYS A 64 -6.35 14.04 5.72
CA LYS A 64 -7.02 14.60 6.90
C LYS A 64 -6.27 14.26 8.19
N ALA A 65 -5.83 13.02 8.36
CA ALA A 65 -5.07 12.58 9.53
C ALA A 65 -3.72 13.31 9.66
N ILE A 66 -3.01 13.54 8.54
CA ILE A 66 -1.76 14.31 8.53
C ILE A 66 -2.02 15.79 8.86
N TRP A 67 -3.06 16.39 8.28
CA TRP A 67 -3.37 17.81 8.46
C TRP A 67 -3.94 18.15 9.84
N SER A 68 -4.61 17.20 10.49
CA SER A 68 -5.22 17.41 11.81
C SER A 68 -4.22 17.20 12.96
N ASP A 69 -2.99 16.75 12.66
CA ASP A 69 -1.94 16.58 13.65
C ASP A 69 -1.14 17.88 13.84
N GLU A 70 -1.71 18.81 14.61
CA GLU A 70 -1.07 20.10 14.95
C GLU A 70 0.28 19.95 15.67
N LYS A 71 0.57 18.77 16.24
CA LYS A 71 1.79 18.48 17.03
C LYS A 71 2.87 17.75 16.24
N ALA A 72 2.56 17.26 15.03
CA ALA A 72 3.52 16.69 14.10
C ALA A 72 3.33 17.31 12.71
N PRO A 73 3.99 18.45 12.40
CA PRO A 73 3.96 18.99 11.05
C PRO A 73 4.40 17.92 10.04
N PRO A 74 3.97 17.99 8.77
CA PRO A 74 4.31 16.99 7.75
C PRO A 74 5.81 16.69 7.67
N SER A 75 6.65 17.67 7.99
CA SER A 75 8.11 17.52 8.10
C SER A 75 8.54 16.47 9.12
N ARG A 76 7.86 16.29 10.26
CA ARG A 76 8.20 15.30 11.29
C ARG A 76 7.92 13.85 10.87
N TYR A 77 6.98 13.62 9.95
CA TYR A 77 6.70 12.29 9.40
C TYR A 77 7.85 11.76 8.52
N PHE A 78 8.68 12.65 7.95
CA PHE A 78 9.76 12.28 7.02
C PHE A 78 11.17 12.54 7.55
N SER A 79 11.35 13.38 8.58
CA SER A 79 12.67 13.90 8.95
C SER A 79 13.34 13.24 10.16
N GLN A 80 12.62 12.50 11.01
CA GLN A 80 13.25 11.93 12.21
C GLN A 80 12.65 10.57 12.57
N CYS A 81 13.51 9.54 12.58
CA CYS A 81 13.28 8.29 13.29
C CYS A 81 13.33 8.61 14.79
N GLN A 82 12.24 9.16 15.34
CA GLN A 82 12.14 9.42 16.77
C GLN A 82 11.49 8.21 17.44
N VAL A 83 12.26 7.56 18.30
CA VAL A 83 11.76 6.68 19.35
C VAL A 83 10.80 7.53 20.19
N ALA A 84 9.49 7.34 19.99
CA ALA A 84 8.49 8.17 20.64
C ALA A 84 8.39 7.81 22.12
N GLU A 85 8.39 8.82 22.98
CA GLU A 85 7.87 8.65 24.33
C GLU A 85 6.32 8.81 24.27
N TYR A 86 5.63 8.10 25.16
CA TYR A 86 4.16 8.04 25.42
C TYR A 86 3.34 6.89 24.80
N MET A 87 2.94 5.97 25.69
CA MET A 87 2.17 4.73 25.42
C MET A 87 0.85 4.92 24.65
N ASN A 88 0.16 6.06 24.77
CA ASN A 88 -1.11 6.31 24.05
C ASN A 88 -0.91 6.87 22.63
N LYS A 89 0.21 7.55 22.36
CA LYS A 89 0.53 8.11 21.03
C LYS A 89 1.03 7.01 20.07
N TRP A 90 1.72 6.01 20.63
CA TRP A 90 2.19 4.84 19.90
C TRP A 90 1.09 4.05 19.21
N SER A 91 -0.03 3.76 19.90
CA SER A 91 -1.12 2.98 19.30
C SER A 91 -1.79 3.71 18.12
N TYR A 92 -1.91 5.04 18.18
CA TYR A 92 -2.45 5.83 17.06
C TYR A 92 -1.49 5.84 15.86
N LEU A 93 -0.21 6.11 16.08
CA LEU A 93 0.80 6.14 15.00
C LEU A 93 1.01 4.76 14.37
N TYR A 94 0.98 3.70 15.18
CA TYR A 94 1.01 2.32 14.69
C TYR A 94 -0.19 2.02 13.79
N LYS A 95 -1.42 2.28 14.27
CA LYS A 95 -2.65 2.09 13.49
C LYS A 95 -2.63 2.92 12.19
N PHE A 96 -2.11 4.14 12.25
CA PHE A 96 -1.94 5.00 11.09
C PHE A 96 -0.95 4.41 10.08
N ASN A 97 0.24 3.99 10.51
CA ASN A 97 1.25 3.36 9.65
C ASN A 97 0.76 2.07 9.00
N VAL A 98 0.05 1.21 9.76
CA VAL A 98 -0.56 0.00 9.19
C VAL A 98 -1.65 0.36 8.17
N GLY A 99 -2.45 1.40 8.44
CA GLY A 99 -3.42 1.92 7.47
C GLY A 99 -2.77 2.38 6.16
N ILE A 100 -1.65 3.11 6.23
CA ILE A 100 -0.86 3.52 5.05
C ILE A 100 -0.31 2.31 4.31
N TYR A 101 0.25 1.33 5.03
CA TYR A 101 0.77 0.10 4.43
C TYR A 101 -0.33 -0.65 3.66
N LEU A 102 -1.51 -0.83 4.25
CA LEU A 102 -2.66 -1.48 3.60
C LEU A 102 -3.15 -0.69 2.39
N LEU A 103 -3.16 0.64 2.47
CA LEU A 103 -3.45 1.51 1.33
C LEU A 103 -2.44 1.27 0.19
N LYS A 104 -1.14 1.20 0.48
CA LYS A 104 -0.11 0.89 -0.52
C LYS A 104 -0.23 -0.52 -1.11
N CYS A 105 -0.61 -1.51 -0.32
CA CYS A 105 -0.97 -2.84 -0.84
C CYS A 105 -2.15 -2.76 -1.81
N SER A 106 -3.18 -1.96 -1.50
CA SER A 106 -4.34 -1.82 -2.38
C SER A 106 -3.98 -1.15 -3.71
N GLU A 107 -3.08 -0.16 -3.74
CA GLU A 107 -2.60 0.50 -4.96
C GLU A 107 -1.98 -0.50 -5.96
N MET A 108 -1.36 -1.58 -5.48
CA MET A 108 -0.79 -2.63 -6.34
C MET A 108 -1.86 -3.37 -7.17
N LEU A 109 -3.13 -3.34 -6.76
CA LEU A 109 -4.23 -3.93 -7.54
C LEU A 109 -4.43 -3.23 -8.88
N GLU A 110 -4.00 -1.97 -9.03
CA GLU A 110 -4.13 -1.22 -10.29
C GLU A 110 -3.40 -1.92 -11.44
N THR A 111 -2.18 -2.38 -11.22
CA THR A 111 -1.41 -3.06 -12.27
C THR A 111 -1.98 -4.43 -12.58
N ILE A 112 -2.56 -5.13 -11.60
CA ILE A 112 -3.29 -6.37 -11.81
C ILE A 112 -4.48 -6.10 -12.76
N ILE A 113 -5.24 -5.03 -12.51
CA ILE A 113 -6.35 -4.61 -13.38
C ILE A 113 -5.83 -4.25 -14.79
N PHE A 114 -4.68 -3.57 -14.91
CA PHE A 114 -4.08 -3.25 -16.20
C PHE A 114 -3.70 -4.50 -17.00
N VAL A 115 -3.12 -5.51 -16.33
CA VAL A 115 -2.81 -6.81 -16.92
C VAL A 115 -4.08 -7.50 -17.41
N LEU A 116 -5.12 -7.58 -16.58
CA LEU A 116 -6.42 -8.17 -16.92
C LEU A 116 -7.14 -7.42 -18.06
N ARG A 117 -6.84 -6.14 -18.27
CA ARG A 117 -7.38 -5.33 -19.38
C ARG A 117 -6.47 -5.27 -20.61
N LYS A 118 -5.35 -6.02 -20.62
CA LYS A 118 -4.32 -5.97 -21.67
C LYS A 118 -3.77 -4.55 -21.93
N LYS A 119 -3.66 -3.73 -20.89
CA LYS A 119 -3.13 -2.36 -20.97
C LYS A 119 -1.62 -2.32 -20.74
N TRP A 120 -0.87 -3.03 -21.59
CA TRP A 120 0.58 -3.22 -21.43
C TRP A 120 1.39 -1.92 -21.39
N ARG A 121 0.97 -0.88 -22.13
CA ARG A 121 1.63 0.43 -22.12
C ARG A 121 1.61 1.09 -20.72
N GLN A 122 0.61 0.79 -19.90
CA GLN A 122 0.49 1.32 -18.52
C GLN A 122 1.35 0.52 -17.54
N VAL A 123 1.65 -0.74 -17.84
CA VAL A 123 2.53 -1.61 -17.03
C VAL A 123 3.98 -1.39 -17.46
N SER A 124 4.48 -0.16 -17.25
CA SER A 124 5.88 0.18 -17.52
C SER A 124 6.79 -0.28 -16.37
N PHE A 125 8.09 -0.39 -16.65
CA PHE A 125 9.09 -0.66 -15.61
C PHE A 125 9.00 0.34 -14.46
N LEU A 126 8.91 1.63 -14.79
CA LEU A 126 8.83 2.70 -13.80
C LEU A 126 7.60 2.55 -12.90
N HIS A 127 6.44 2.21 -13.47
CA HIS A 127 5.21 2.05 -12.70
C HIS A 127 5.29 0.84 -11.75
N VAL A 128 5.79 -0.30 -12.23
CA VAL A 128 5.98 -1.50 -11.39
C VAL A 128 7.02 -1.24 -10.29
N PHE A 129 8.14 -0.60 -10.63
CA PHE A 129 9.18 -0.21 -9.67
C PHE A 129 8.62 0.73 -8.61
N HIS A 130 7.88 1.77 -9.01
CA HIS A 130 7.24 2.72 -8.11
C HIS A 130 6.36 2.01 -7.07
N HIS A 131 5.47 1.11 -7.48
CA HIS A 131 4.60 0.39 -6.53
C HIS A 131 5.39 -0.50 -5.55
N CYS A 132 6.45 -1.16 -6.00
CA CYS A 132 7.29 -1.96 -5.11
C CYS A 132 8.07 -1.07 -4.13
N ALA A 133 8.62 0.04 -4.62
CA ALA A 133 9.40 0.99 -3.83
C ALA A 133 8.53 1.68 -2.77
N THR A 134 7.34 2.18 -3.14
CA THR A 134 6.44 2.86 -2.20
C THR A 134 5.89 1.92 -1.13
N LEU A 135 5.59 0.66 -1.46
CA LEU A 135 5.21 -0.34 -0.45
C LEU A 135 6.37 -0.63 0.51
N THR A 136 7.59 -0.78 -0.01
CA THR A 136 8.78 -1.01 0.81
C THR A 136 9.07 0.18 1.73
N LEU A 137 8.93 1.41 1.23
CA LEU A 137 9.06 2.62 2.03
C LEU A 137 7.99 2.70 3.12
N ALA A 138 6.73 2.37 2.82
CA ALA A 138 5.65 2.35 3.82
C ALA A 138 5.91 1.30 4.91
N PHE A 139 6.45 0.13 4.54
CA PHE A 139 6.91 -0.88 5.49
C PHE A 139 8.02 -0.33 6.39
N LEU A 140 9.11 0.21 5.81
CA LEU A 140 10.24 0.71 6.58
C LEU A 140 9.86 1.88 7.51
N ALA A 141 8.97 2.76 7.07
CA ALA A 141 8.44 3.86 7.88
C ALA A 141 7.71 3.36 9.14
N GLY A 142 7.00 2.23 9.04
CA GLY A 142 6.35 1.59 10.19
C GLY A 142 7.33 0.95 11.20
N TYR A 143 8.50 0.50 10.75
CA TYR A 143 9.52 -0.11 11.62
C TYR A 143 10.45 0.91 12.30
N CYS A 144 10.64 2.09 11.72
CA CYS A 144 11.41 3.17 12.39
C CYS A 144 10.70 3.73 13.64
N GLY A 145 9.44 3.35 13.87
CA GLY A 145 8.66 3.70 15.06
C GLY A 145 8.49 2.54 16.04
N HIS A 146 9.36 1.54 16.03
CA HIS A 146 9.39 0.47 17.02
C HIS A 146 10.73 0.44 17.76
#